data_AF-A0A0G0K4X3-F1
#
_entry.id   AF-A0A0G0K4X3-F1
#
_cell.length_a   1.000
_cell.length_b   1.000
_cell.length_c   1.000
_cell.angle_alpha   90.00
_cell.angle_beta   90.00
_cell.angle_gamma   90.00
#
_symmetry.space_group_name_H-M   'P 1'
#
loop_
_entity.id
_entity.type
_entity.pdbx_description
1 polymer ?
#
loop_
_entity_poly.entity_id
_entity_poly.type
_entity_poly.pdbx_seq_one_letter_code
_entity_poly.pdbx_strand_id
1 'polypeptide(L)'
;MNQQFPTYLSLDDVLLIPNQSSIDSRSLVDLSWELCGHKLTAPIIAINMDSVTSTEMALSMGKNGSFGILPRFDTPEIQAKKVSQVKAAGF
;
A
#
# COMPACT_ATOMS: atom_id res chain seq x y z
N MET A 1 -6.36 41.80 -9.38
CA MET A 1 -5.59 40.55 -9.22
C MET A 1 -6.52 39.40 -9.55
N ASN A 2 -6.56 38.96 -10.82
CA ASN A 2 -7.37 37.82 -11.24
C ASN A 2 -6.47 36.59 -11.22
N GLN A 3 -6.43 35.88 -10.08
CA GLN A 3 -5.76 34.59 -10.01
C GLN A 3 -6.83 33.51 -10.17
N GLN A 4 -6.81 32.85 -11.32
CA GLN A 4 -7.67 31.71 -11.59
C GLN A 4 -6.91 30.46 -11.18
N PHE A 5 -7.41 29.76 -10.16
CA PHE A 5 -6.89 28.47 -9.76
C PHE A 5 -7.37 27.39 -10.73
N PRO A 6 -6.53 26.38 -11.05
CA PRO A 6 -6.97 25.24 -11.83
C PRO A 6 -8.02 24.43 -11.05
N THR A 7 -8.94 23.81 -11.78
CA THR A 7 -9.91 22.86 -11.22
C THR A 7 -9.20 21.55 -10.85
N TYR A 8 -9.51 21.00 -9.68
CA TYR A 8 -9.06 19.69 -9.21
C TYR A 8 -10.25 18.74 -9.10
N LEU A 9 -10.03 17.45 -9.34
CA LEU A 9 -11.05 16.41 -9.29
C LEU A 9 -10.72 15.42 -8.16
N SER A 10 -11.75 14.98 -7.45
CA SER A 10 -11.73 13.88 -6.48
C SER A 10 -12.20 12.57 -7.13
N LEU A 11 -12.21 11.48 -6.35
CA LEU A 11 -12.67 10.16 -6.82
C LEU A 11 -14.14 10.17 -7.26
N ASP A 12 -14.99 10.94 -6.57
CA ASP A 12 -16.43 11.00 -6.87
C ASP A 12 -16.77 11.87 -8.10
N ASP A 13 -15.80 12.64 -8.61
CA ASP A 13 -15.99 13.53 -9.77
C ASP A 13 -15.79 12.81 -11.10
N VAL A 14 -15.27 11.58 -11.09
CA VAL A 14 -14.83 10.86 -12.30
C VAL A 14 -15.25 9.39 -12.31
N LEU A 15 -15.38 8.85 -13.51
CA LEU A 15 -15.57 7.42 -13.76
C LEU A 15 -14.60 6.95 -14.84
N LEU A 16 -14.19 5.68 -14.79
CA LEU A 16 -13.42 5.06 -15.86
C LEU A 16 -14.32 4.78 -17.05
N ILE A 17 -13.93 5.26 -18.23
CA ILE A 17 -14.61 4.93 -19.49
C ILE A 17 -14.21 3.51 -19.90
N PRO A 18 -15.16 2.57 -20.09
CA PRO A 18 -14.83 1.24 -20.59
C PRO A 18 -14.18 1.28 -21.96
N ASN A 19 -13.20 0.40 -22.20
CA ASN A 19 -12.54 0.25 -23.50
C ASN A 19 -12.42 -1.23 -23.86
N GLN A 20 -12.21 -1.54 -25.14
CA GLN A 20 -11.97 -2.89 -25.60
C GLN A 20 -10.73 -3.48 -24.90
N SER A 21 -10.87 -4.67 -24.32
CA SER A 21 -9.78 -5.41 -23.68
C SER A 21 -9.46 -6.65 -24.50
N SER A 22 -8.17 -6.93 -24.69
CA SER A 22 -7.69 -8.21 -25.24
C SER A 22 -7.45 -9.26 -24.14
N ILE A 23 -7.72 -8.93 -22.87
CA ILE A 23 -7.54 -9.83 -21.74
C ILE A 23 -8.84 -10.63 -21.56
N ASP A 24 -8.76 -11.94 -21.74
CA ASP A 24 -9.92 -12.85 -21.73
C ASP A 24 -10.49 -13.10 -20.32
N SER A 25 -9.70 -12.91 -19.27
CA SER A 25 -10.12 -13.10 -17.88
C SER A 25 -9.42 -12.14 -16.92
N ARG A 26 -10.14 -11.67 -15.90
CA ARG A 26 -9.58 -10.84 -14.81
C ARG A 26 -8.43 -11.52 -14.08
N SER A 27 -8.39 -12.85 -14.07
CA SER A 27 -7.30 -13.62 -13.45
C SER A 27 -5.95 -13.50 -14.17
N LEU A 28 -5.94 -12.98 -15.41
CA LEU A 28 -4.74 -12.77 -16.22
C LEU A 28 -4.14 -11.38 -16.02
N VAL A 29 -4.79 -10.50 -15.24
CA VAL A 29 -4.27 -9.17 -14.93
C VAL A 29 -3.13 -9.31 -13.93
N ASP A 30 -1.96 -8.79 -14.29
CA ASP A 30 -0.83 -8.70 -13.38
C ASP A 30 -0.98 -7.47 -12.47
N LEU A 31 -0.99 -7.72 -11.17
CA LEU A 31 -1.04 -6.70 -10.13
C LEU A 31 0.34 -6.43 -9.51
N SER A 32 1.39 -7.10 -10.02
CA SER A 32 2.73 -6.89 -9.55
C SER A 32 3.18 -5.45 -9.79
N TRP A 33 3.94 -4.93 -8.83
CA TRP A 33 4.44 -3.56 -8.87
C TRP A 33 5.74 -3.46 -8.08
N GLU A 34 6.46 -2.36 -8.30
CA GLU A 34 7.70 -2.07 -7.60
C GLU A 34 7.54 -0.80 -6.76
N LEU A 35 7.86 -0.92 -5.47
CA LEU A 35 7.85 0.19 -4.53
C LEU A 35 9.25 0.33 -3.93
N CYS A 36 9.94 1.43 -4.22
CA CYS A 36 11.28 1.73 -3.67
C CYS A 36 12.30 0.58 -3.85
N GLY A 37 12.28 -0.12 -4.99
CA GLY A 37 13.17 -1.26 -5.25
C GLY A 37 12.66 -2.62 -4.73
N HIS A 38 11.50 -2.65 -4.07
CA HIS A 38 10.86 -3.89 -3.62
C HIS A 38 9.78 -4.32 -4.60
N LYS A 39 9.92 -5.53 -5.15
CA LYS A 39 8.87 -6.16 -5.98
C LYS A 39 7.81 -6.78 -5.09
N LEU A 40 6.55 -6.42 -5.36
CA LEU A 40 5.37 -6.83 -4.61
C LEU A 40 4.34 -7.39 -5.60
N THR A 41 3.47 -8.29 -5.14
CA THR A 41 2.45 -8.92 -6.00
C THR A 41 1.10 -8.20 -5.97
N ALA A 42 0.92 -7.25 -5.04
CA ALA A 42 -0.31 -6.47 -4.93
C ALA A 42 -0.02 -5.00 -4.56
N PRO A 43 -0.71 -4.02 -5.22
CA PRO A 43 -0.49 -2.59 -5.05
C PRO A 43 -1.20 -2.02 -3.82
N ILE A 44 -0.95 -2.62 -2.66
CA ILE A 44 -1.62 -2.27 -1.40
C ILE A 44 -0.58 -1.96 -0.33
N ILE A 45 -0.77 -0.82 0.34
CA ILE A 45 0.01 -0.38 1.49
C ILE A 45 -0.92 -0.14 2.67
N ALA A 46 -0.64 -0.75 3.82
CA ALA A 46 -1.31 -0.42 5.07
C ALA A 46 -0.68 0.84 5.69
N ILE A 47 -1.52 1.82 6.04
CA ILE A 47 -1.11 3.11 6.60
C ILE A 47 -0.45 2.95 7.99
N ASN A 48 0.45 3.87 8.34
CA ASN A 48 1.23 3.87 9.58
C ASN A 48 0.47 4.38 10.82
N MET A 49 -0.75 3.90 11.04
CA MET A 49 -1.56 4.25 12.20
C MET A 49 -1.55 3.14 13.25
N ASP A 50 -1.53 3.50 14.52
CA ASP A 50 -1.56 2.57 15.66
C ASP A 50 -2.80 1.68 15.69
N SER A 51 -3.95 2.25 15.35
CA SER A 51 -5.23 1.54 15.26
C SER A 51 -5.39 0.68 14.00
N VAL A 52 -4.45 0.75 13.05
CA VAL A 52 -4.54 0.05 11.76
C VAL A 52 -3.43 -0.99 11.62
N THR A 53 -2.17 -0.60 11.81
CA THR A 53 -1.01 -1.44 11.50
C THR A 53 -0.28 -1.86 12.76
N SER A 54 -0.71 -3.00 13.31
CA SER A 54 0.06 -3.75 14.31
C SER A 54 1.19 -4.56 13.65
N THR A 55 2.04 -5.20 14.47
CA THR A 55 3.05 -6.15 13.98
C THR A 55 2.40 -7.30 13.21
N GLU A 56 1.27 -7.81 13.69
CA GLU A 56 0.51 -8.89 13.05
C GLU A 56 -0.06 -8.44 11.70
N MET A 57 -0.54 -7.19 11.59
CA MET A 57 -0.99 -6.61 10.33
C MET A 57 0.18 -6.53 9.33
N ALA A 58 1.34 -5.99 9.75
CA ALA A 58 2.52 -5.90 8.88
C ALA A 58 2.97 -7.28 8.36
N LEU A 59 2.96 -8.30 9.22
CA LEU A 59 3.24 -9.69 8.84
C LEU A 59 2.21 -10.21 7.82
N SER A 60 0.93 -9.94 8.02
CA SER A 60 -0.14 -10.34 7.10
C SER A 60 0.04 -9.69 5.73
N MET A 61 0.35 -8.39 5.70
CA MET A 61 0.62 -7.66 4.46
C MET A 61 1.77 -8.31 3.67
N GLY A 62 2.90 -8.57 4.32
CA GLY A 62 4.05 -9.23 3.69
C GLY A 62 3.71 -10.62 3.13
N LYS A 63 2.97 -11.45 3.90
CA LYS A 63 2.50 -12.77 3.45
C LYS A 63 1.58 -12.72 2.22
N ASN A 64 0.83 -11.64 2.06
CA ASN A 64 -0.06 -11.41 0.92
C ASN A 64 0.61 -10.59 -0.21
N GLY A 65 1.94 -10.46 -0.18
CA GLY A 65 2.73 -9.75 -1.20
C GLY A 65 2.41 -8.25 -1.30
N SER A 66 1.99 -7.67 -0.18
CA SER A 66 1.67 -6.25 0.00
C SER A 66 2.61 -5.62 1.04
N PHE A 67 2.49 -4.32 1.29
CA PHE A 67 3.38 -3.61 2.21
C PHE A 67 2.64 -3.11 3.47
N GLY A 68 3.29 -3.17 4.63
CA GLY A 68 2.76 -2.61 5.87
C GLY A 68 3.75 -1.65 6.51
N ILE A 69 3.31 -0.45 6.89
CA ILE A 69 4.16 0.55 7.55
C ILE A 69 3.82 0.57 9.04
N LEU A 70 4.79 0.21 9.88
CA LEU A 70 4.61 0.30 11.33
C LEU A 70 4.49 1.76 11.79
N PRO A 71 3.59 2.07 12.74
CA PRO A 71 3.46 3.41 13.31
C PRO A 71 4.76 3.85 14.01
N ARG A 72 4.92 5.17 14.17
CA ARG A 72 6.08 5.82 14.80
C ARG A 72 5.79 6.40 16.19
N PHE A 73 4.74 5.90 16.84
CA PHE A 73 4.27 6.42 18.13
C PHE A 73 4.92 5.69 19.33
N ASP A 74 5.67 4.62 19.08
CA ASP A 74 6.46 3.92 20.10
C ASP A 74 7.81 4.61 20.35
N THR A 75 8.45 4.27 21.47
CA THR A 75 9.88 4.59 21.64
C THR A 75 10.72 3.83 20.60
N PRO A 76 11.90 4.33 20.23
CA PRO A 76 12.77 3.67 19.25
C PRO A 76 13.06 2.19 19.55
N GLU A 77 13.18 1.82 20.83
CA GLU A 77 13.48 0.45 21.26
C GLU A 77 12.31 -0.48 21.00
N ILE A 78 11.09 -0.03 21.32
CA ILE A 78 9.87 -0.80 21.07
C ILE A 78 9.64 -0.92 19.56
N GLN A 79 9.84 0.18 18.81
CA GLN A 79 9.70 0.17 17.37
C GLN A 79 10.70 -0.79 16.71
N ALA A 80 11.96 -0.75 17.12
CA ALA A 80 13.00 -1.67 16.64
C ALA A 80 12.66 -3.13 16.94
N LYS A 81 12.08 -3.42 18.11
CA LYS A 81 11.61 -4.77 18.45
C LYS A 81 10.49 -5.24 17.51
N LYS A 82 9.51 -4.38 17.21
CA LYS A 82 8.43 -4.69 16.26
C LYS A 82 9.00 -4.97 14.86
N VAL A 83 9.92 -4.12 14.38
CA VAL A 83 10.62 -4.34 13.11
C VAL A 83 11.37 -5.67 13.12
N SER A 84 12.13 -5.96 14.17
CA SER A 84 12.89 -7.22 14.29
C SER A 84 11.99 -8.45 14.25
N GLN A 85 10.77 -8.39 14.82
CA GLN A 85 9.80 -9.47 14.74
C GLN A 85 9.32 -9.72 13.31
N VAL A 86 9.05 -8.64 12.55
CA VAL A 86 8.65 -8.74 11.13
C VAL A 86 9.79 -9.31 10.29
N LYS A 87 11.03 -8.78 10.46
CA LYS A 87 12.23 -9.28 9.78
C LYS A 87 12.50 -10.76 10.04
N ALA A 88 12.34 -11.21 11.29
CA ALA A 88 12.55 -12.61 11.67
C ALA A 88 11.56 -13.58 10.99
N ALA A 89 10.40 -13.10 10.56
CA ALA A 89 9.42 -13.88 9.81
C ALA A 89 9.68 -13.90 8.29
N GLY A 90 10.72 -13.19 7.81
CA GLY A 90 11.11 -13.18 6.39
C GLY A 90 10.59 -11.99 5.57
N PHE A 91 10.02 -10.96 6.20
CA PHE A 91 9.50 -9.76 5.54
C PHE A 91 10.32 -8.52 5.93
#